data_AF-A0A198EVX3-F1
#
_entry.id   AF-A0A198EVX3-F1
#
_cell.length_a   1.000
_cell.length_b   1.000
_cell.length_c   1.000
_cell.angle_alpha   90.00
_cell.angle_beta   90.00
_cell.angle_gamma   90.00
#
_symmetry.space_group_name_H-M   'P 1'
#
loop_
_entity.id
_entity.type
_entity.pdbx_description
1 polymer ?
#
loop_
_entity_poly.entity_id
_entity_poly.type
_entity_poly.pdbx_seq_one_letter_code
_entity_poly.pdbx_strand_id
1 'polypeptide(L)' 'MDNYPGDKKGVYHILQSDIKSKTLELGIPEKTTKEQWDIINNSIKNASGKNIKVNITIIEE' A
#
# COMPACT_ATOMS: atom_id res chain seq x y z
N MET A 1 2.31 6.00 -5.05
CA MET A 1 3.04 5.76 -3.78
C MET A 1 4.54 5.62 -3.99
N ASP A 2 4.97 4.71 -4.87
CA ASP A 2 6.40 4.47 -5.16
C ASP A 2 7.16 5.76 -5.51
N ASN A 3 6.74 6.45 -6.55
CA ASN A 3 7.33 7.72 -6.98
C ASN A 3 6.54 8.95 -6.50
N TYR A 4 5.98 8.91 -5.28
CA TYR A 4 5.28 10.08 -4.74
C TYR A 4 6.29 11.23 -4.54
N PRO A 5 6.16 12.35 -5.29
CA PRO A 5 7.17 13.41 -5.30
C PRO A 5 7.06 14.37 -4.10
N GLY A 6 6.07 14.15 -3.22
CA GLY A 6 5.62 15.13 -2.24
C GLY A 6 4.39 15.89 -2.70
N ASP A 7 3.82 16.69 -1.80
CA ASP A 7 2.69 17.58 -2.09
C ASP A 7 2.84 18.89 -1.30
N LYS A 8 2.34 19.97 -1.88
CA LYS A 8 2.29 21.30 -1.27
C LYS A 8 0.87 21.82 -1.40
N LYS A 9 0.11 21.78 -0.30
CA LYS A 9 -1.27 22.23 -0.25
C LYS A 9 -1.48 23.18 0.92
N GLY A 10 -1.74 24.45 0.60
CA GLY A 10 -1.88 25.52 1.60
C GLY A 10 -0.59 25.71 2.37
N VAL A 11 -0.66 25.65 3.71
CA VAL A 11 0.52 25.76 4.60
C VAL A 11 1.22 24.41 4.85
N TYR A 12 0.65 23.31 4.35
CA TYR A 12 1.21 21.98 4.57
C TYR A 12 2.06 21.55 3.38
N HIS A 13 3.30 21.17 3.68
CA HIS A 13 4.23 20.59 2.73
C HIS A 13 4.62 19.19 3.21
N ILE A 14 4.52 18.21 2.33
CA ILE A 14 5.05 16.87 2.54
C ILE A 14 6.15 16.69 1.50
N LEU A 15 7.40 16.69 1.93
CA LEU A 15 8.53 16.38 1.05
C LEU A 15 8.77 14.88 1.03
N GLN A 16 9.33 14.36 -0.05
CA GLN A 16 9.74 12.95 -0.11
C GLN A 16 10.73 12.58 1.01
N SER A 17 11.60 13.53 1.40
CA SER A 17 12.55 13.36 2.52
C SER A 17 11.87 13.16 3.88
N ASP A 18 10.64 13.62 4.05
CA ASP A 18 9.91 13.52 5.30
C ASP A 18 9.28 12.13 5.48
N ILE A 19 9.19 11.35 4.39
CA ILE A 19 8.53 10.05 4.35
C ILE A 19 9.51 8.95 4.74
N LYS A 20 9.42 8.50 5.99
CA LYS A 20 10.25 7.41 6.53
C LYS A 20 9.80 6.02 6.08
N SER A 21 8.50 5.85 5.85
CA SER A 21 7.91 4.60 5.41
C SER A 21 6.64 4.84 4.60
N LYS A 22 6.29 3.87 3.76
CA LYS A 22 5.10 3.88 2.92
C LYS A 22 4.33 2.59 3.21
N THR A 23 3.10 2.72 3.67
CA THR A 23 2.24 1.57 4.00
C THR A 23 0.91 1.69 3.26
N LEU A 24 0.47 0.60 2.64
CA LEU A 24 -0.87 0.44 2.06
C LEU A 24 -1.67 -0.48 2.99
N GLU A 25 -2.74 0.03 3.58
CA GLU A 25 -3.71 -0.75 4.34
C GLU A 25 -4.82 -1.20 3.38
N LEU A 26 -5.03 -2.50 3.22
CA LEU A 26 -5.99 -3.08 2.28
C LEU A 26 -6.98 -3.99 3.02
N GLY A 27 -8.26 -3.61 2.98
CA GLY A 27 -9.37 -4.45 3.42
C GLY A 27 -9.80 -5.38 2.30
N ILE A 28 -9.89 -6.68 2.56
CA ILE A 28 -10.21 -7.71 1.58
C ILE A 28 -11.36 -8.57 2.14
N PRO A 29 -12.45 -8.80 1.39
CA PRO A 29 -13.55 -9.61 1.90
C PRO A 29 -13.13 -11.08 2.06
N GLU A 30 -13.67 -11.78 3.04
CA GLU A 30 -13.35 -13.20 3.30
C GLU A 30 -13.57 -14.10 2.07
N LYS A 31 -14.57 -13.76 1.23
CA LYS A 31 -14.89 -14.50 0.00
C LYS A 31 -13.86 -14.37 -1.13
N THR A 32 -12.74 -13.68 -0.92
CA THR A 32 -11.67 -13.55 -1.92
C THR A 32 -11.10 -14.91 -2.30
N THR A 33 -11.07 -15.19 -3.61
CA THR A 33 -10.69 -16.49 -4.15
C THR A 33 -9.18 -16.69 -4.14
N LYS A 34 -8.74 -17.94 -4.30
CA LYS A 34 -7.31 -18.28 -4.38
C LYS A 34 -6.60 -17.54 -5.51
N GLU A 35 -7.21 -17.47 -6.70
CA GLU A 35 -6.64 -16.75 -7.85
C GLU A 35 -6.48 -15.25 -7.57
N GLN A 36 -7.43 -14.65 -6.85
CA GLN A 36 -7.31 -13.27 -6.39
C GLN A 36 -6.18 -13.12 -5.36
N TRP A 37 -6.05 -14.06 -4.42
CA TRP A 37 -4.95 -14.09 -3.47
C TRP A 37 -3.58 -14.25 -4.15
N ASP A 38 -3.46 -15.01 -5.22
CA ASP A 38 -2.21 -15.12 -5.99
C ASP A 38 -1.81 -13.77 -6.60
N ILE A 39 -2.77 -13.03 -7.16
CA ILE A 39 -2.55 -11.67 -7.67
C ILE A 39 -2.16 -10.71 -6.54
N ILE A 40 -2.85 -10.78 -5.40
CA ILE A 40 -2.56 -9.97 -4.21
C ILE A 40 -1.13 -10.26 -3.72
N ASN A 41 -0.75 -11.53 -3.58
CA ASN A 41 0.57 -11.94 -3.12
C ASN A 41 1.68 -11.47 -4.08
N ASN A 42 1.45 -11.56 -5.39
CA ASN A 42 2.38 -11.03 -6.39
C ASN A 42 2.53 -9.50 -6.28
N SER A 43 1.42 -8.81 -5.99
CA SER A 43 1.42 -7.36 -5.78
C SER A 43 2.18 -6.96 -4.50
N ILE A 44 2.01 -7.71 -3.40
CA ILE A 44 2.77 -7.51 -2.15
C ILE A 44 4.26 -7.67 -2.40
N LYS A 45 4.68 -8.73 -3.11
CA LYS A 45 6.10 -8.95 -3.44
C LYS A 45 6.69 -7.80 -4.24
N ASN A 46 5.97 -7.30 -5.24
CA ASN A 46 6.38 -6.14 -6.03
C ASN A 46 6.48 -4.86 -5.16
N ALA A 47 5.52 -4.64 -4.26
CA ALA A 47 5.52 -3.50 -3.34
C ALA A 47 6.69 -3.56 -2.34
N SER A 48 6.99 -4.75 -1.81
CA SER A 48 8.12 -4.96 -0.91
C SER A 48 9.46 -4.60 -1.57
N GLY A 49 9.63 -4.92 -2.85
CA GLY A 49 10.82 -4.53 -3.63
C GLY A 49 10.99 -3.01 -3.79
N LYS A 50 9.94 -2.23 -3.49
CA LYS A 50 9.90 -0.76 -3.56
C LYS A 50 9.84 -0.10 -2.17
N ASN A 51 10.16 -0.85 -1.11
CA ASN A 51 10.05 -0.39 0.27
C ASN A 51 8.64 0.12 0.64
N ILE A 52 7.60 -0.49 0.05
CA ILE A 52 6.20 -0.25 0.37
C ILE A 52 5.67 -1.47 1.13
N LYS A 53 5.23 -1.24 2.36
CA LYS A 53 4.56 -2.27 3.17
C LYS A 53 3.11 -2.37 2.75
N VAL A 54 2.57 -3.59 2.63
CA VAL A 54 1.15 -3.83 2.42
C VAL A 54 0.63 -4.60 3.63
N ASN A 55 -0.32 -4.01 4.34
CA ASN A 55 -1.02 -4.64 5.44
C ASN A 55 -2.40 -5.06 4.93
N ILE A 56 -2.76 -6.32 5.15
CA ILE A 56 -4.05 -6.86 4.71
C ILE A 56 -4.90 -7.17 5.93
N THR A 57 -6.14 -6.70 5.89
CA THR A 57 -7.17 -7.04 6.86
C THR A 57 -8.27 -7.80 6.12
N ILE A 58 -8.56 -9.02 6.57
CA ILE A 58 -9.72 -9.75 6.06
C ILE A 58 -10.97 -9.17 6.75
N ILE A 59 -11.95 -8.76 5.96
CA ILE A 59 -13.22 -8.19 6.41
C ILE A 59 -14.26 -9.29 6.29
N GLU A 60 -14.77 -9.72 7.43
CA GLU A 60 -15.96 -10.59 7.52
C GLU A 60 -17.19 -9.73 7.21
N GLU A 61 -18.09 -10.24 6.34
CA GLU A 61 -19.39 -9.59 6.05
C GLU A 61 -20.42 -9.85 7.14
#